data_AF-A0A2S9G6W9-F1
#
_entry.id   AF-A0A2S9G6W9-F1
#
_cell.length_a   1.000
_cell.length_b   1.000
_cell.length_c   1.000
_cell.angle_alpha   90.00
_cell.angle_beta   90.00
_cell.angle_gamma   90.00
#
_symmetry.space_group_name_H-M   'P 1'
#
loop_
_entity.id
_entity.type
_entity.pdbx_description
1 polymer ?
#
loop_
_entity_poly.entity_id
_entity_poly.type
_entity_poly.pdbx_seq_one_letter_code
_entity_poly.pdbx_strand_id
1 'polypeptide(L)' 'GRTATFDSVECAAMQLAPECGHCGCRILGHGIETDEGIFCCAHCARKDTNADVNDRYPVPAGA' A
#
# COMPACT_ATOMS: atom_id res chain seq x y z
N GLY A 1 -20.13 -7.29 -12.64
CA GLY A 1 -19.07 -7.91 -11.83
C GLY A 1 -18.30 -8.89 -12.69
N ARG A 2 -17.02 -9.17 -12.36
CA ARG A 2 -16.17 -10.15 -13.05
C ARG A 2 -15.84 -11.29 -12.10
N THR A 3 -15.88 -12.52 -12.58
CA THR A 3 -15.49 -13.72 -11.82
C THR A 3 -14.23 -14.31 -12.43
N ALA A 4 -13.29 -14.75 -11.58
CA ALA A 4 -12.08 -15.43 -11.99
C ALA A 4 -11.68 -16.46 -10.93
N THR A 5 -10.97 -17.51 -11.36
CA THR A 5 -10.40 -18.54 -10.48
C THR A 5 -8.88 -18.37 -10.46
N PHE A 6 -8.30 -18.40 -9.27
CA PHE A 6 -6.85 -18.32 -9.05
C PHE A 6 -6.40 -19.52 -8.23
N ASP A 7 -5.14 -19.93 -8.43
CA ASP A 7 -4.53 -21.02 -7.69
C ASP A 7 -4.35 -20.68 -6.20
N SER A 8 -4.05 -19.40 -5.91
CA SER A 8 -3.89 -18.88 -4.55
C SER A 8 -4.30 -17.41 -4.44
N VAL A 9 -4.47 -16.93 -3.20
CA VAL A 9 -4.74 -15.51 -2.91
C VAL A 9 -3.59 -14.62 -3.41
N GLU A 10 -2.35 -15.10 -3.33
CA GLU A 10 -1.18 -14.36 -3.82
C GLU A 10 -1.22 -14.18 -5.35
N CYS A 11 -1.66 -15.20 -6.10
CA CYS A 11 -1.85 -15.08 -7.55
C CYS A 11 -2.93 -14.04 -7.89
N ALA A 12 -4.02 -14.00 -7.11
CA ALA A 12 -5.07 -13.01 -7.27
C ALA A 12 -4.55 -11.59 -6.95
N ALA A 13 -3.83 -11.44 -5.84
CA ALA A 13 -3.18 -10.19 -5.43
C ALA A 13 -2.27 -9.64 -6.52
N MET A 14 -1.42 -10.49 -7.10
CA MET A 14 -0.49 -10.10 -8.17
C MET A 14 -1.19 -9.58 -9.42
N GLN A 15 -2.38 -10.08 -9.75
CA GLN A 15 -3.12 -9.61 -10.92
C GLN A 15 -4.08 -8.45 -10.66
N LEU A 16 -4.59 -8.32 -9.44
CA LEU A 16 -5.72 -7.43 -9.14
C LEU A 16 -5.34 -6.21 -8.31
N ALA A 17 -4.35 -6.33 -7.43
CA ALA A 17 -4.00 -5.26 -6.51
C ALA A 17 -3.03 -4.26 -7.15
N PRO A 18 -3.15 -2.96 -6.83
CA PRO A 18 -2.21 -1.95 -7.27
C PRO A 18 -0.83 -2.17 -6.63
N GLU A 19 0.20 -1.61 -7.26
CA GLU A 19 1.57 -1.65 -6.76
C GLU A 19 1.86 -0.40 -5.94
N CYS A 20 2.60 -0.58 -4.85
CA CYS A 20 3.15 0.52 -4.08
C CYS A 20 4.11 1.35 -4.93
N GLY A 21 3.89 2.66 -4.99
CA GLY A 21 4.76 3.60 -5.72
C GLY A 21 6.23 3.60 -5.27
N HIS A 22 6.50 3.17 -4.03
CA HIS A 22 7.86 3.08 -3.48
C HIS A 22 8.53 1.71 -3.69
N CYS A 23 7.91 0.65 -3.17
CA CYS A 23 8.55 -0.66 -3.04
C CYS A 23 8.01 -1.73 -4.00
N GLY A 24 7.00 -1.41 -4.81
CA GLY A 24 6.43 -2.31 -5.82
C GLY A 24 5.61 -3.49 -5.27
N CYS A 25 5.44 -3.62 -3.95
CA CYS A 25 4.60 -4.68 -3.41
C CYS A 25 3.10 -4.44 -3.72
N ARG A 26 2.31 -5.52 -3.74
CA ARG A 26 0.87 -5.45 -3.98
C ARG A 26 0.12 -4.94 -2.75
N ILE A 27 -0.72 -3.92 -2.93
CA ILE A 27 -1.49 -3.30 -1.85
C ILE A 27 -2.83 -4.03 -1.71
N LEU A 28 -2.96 -4.84 -0.65
CA LEU A 28 -4.18 -5.60 -0.36
C LEU A 28 -5.09 -4.94 0.69
N GLY A 29 -4.61 -3.90 1.36
CA GLY A 29 -5.36 -3.11 2.33
C GLY A 29 -5.81 -1.77 1.75
N HIS A 30 -6.18 -0.85 2.64
CA HIS A 30 -6.63 0.50 2.25
C HIS A 30 -5.58 1.29 1.45
N GLY A 31 -4.29 1.03 1.70
CA GLY A 31 -3.21 1.84 1.15
C GLY A 31 -3.22 3.27 1.68
N ILE A 32 -2.26 4.06 1.26
CA ILE A 32 -2.20 5.50 1.50
C ILE A 32 -2.12 6.18 0.14
N GLU A 33 -3.14 6.96 -0.18
CA GLU A 33 -3.21 7.75 -1.41
C GLU A 33 -2.68 9.17 -1.14
N THR A 34 -1.93 9.68 -2.10
CA THR A 34 -1.33 11.02 -2.14
C THR A 34 -1.45 11.55 -3.57
N ASP A 35 -1.08 12.81 -3.81
CA ASP A 35 -1.02 13.36 -5.17
C ASP A 35 0.02 12.63 -6.05
N GLU A 36 1.07 12.05 -5.45
CA GLU A 36 2.14 11.34 -6.16
C GLU A 36 1.81 9.86 -6.46
N GLY A 37 0.85 9.27 -5.77
CA GLY A 37 0.44 7.88 -5.98
C GLY A 37 -0.10 7.18 -4.73
N ILE A 38 -0.15 5.84 -4.80
CA ILE A 38 -0.64 4.97 -3.74
C ILE A 38 0.49 4.11 -3.15
N PHE A 39 0.51 4.01 -1.82
CA PHE A 39 1.58 3.36 -1.06
C PHE A 39 1.04 2.29 -0.10
N CYS A 40 1.85 1.27 0.16
CA CYS A 40 1.44 0.14 1.00
C CYS A 40 1.41 0.47 2.50
N CYS A 41 2.19 1.45 2.95
CA CYS A 41 2.30 1.85 4.36
C CYS A 41 2.87 3.27 4.51
N ALA A 42 2.78 3.79 5.74
CA ALA A 42 3.20 5.16 6.06
C ALA A 42 4.69 5.39 5.82
N HIS A 43 5.52 4.37 6.02
CA HIS A 43 6.95 4.44 5.67
C HIS A 43 7.17 4.73 4.18
N CYS A 44 6.50 3.98 3.30
CA CYS A 44 6.64 4.15 1.86
C CYS A 44 6.10 5.50 1.39
N ALA A 45 4.94 5.91 1.91
CA ALA A 45 4.38 7.23 1.61
C ALA A 45 5.35 8.35 2.00
N ARG A 46 5.93 8.32 3.22
CA ARG A 46 6.92 9.32 3.67
C ARG A 46 8.24 9.30 2.90
N LYS A 47 8.58 8.21 2.22
CA LYS A 47 9.82 8.10 1.45
C LYS A 47 9.76 8.82 0.12
N ASP A 48 8.60 8.80 -0.54
CA ASP A 48 8.42 9.43 -1.86
C ASP A 48 7.55 10.69 -1.83
N THR A 49 6.90 10.99 -0.70
CA THR A 49 5.98 12.12 -0.56
C THR A 49 6.19 12.85 0.77
N ASN A 50 5.53 14.00 0.93
CA ASN A 50 5.47 14.77 2.17
C ASN A 50 4.34 14.34 3.12
N ALA A 51 3.79 13.13 2.96
CA ALA A 51 2.64 12.66 3.74
C ALA A 51 2.95 12.56 5.26
N ASP A 52 2.21 13.30 6.09
CA ASP A 52 2.28 13.20 7.55
C ASP A 52 1.31 12.13 8.08
N VAL A 53 1.67 10.86 7.87
CA VAL A 53 0.82 9.70 8.20
C VAL A 53 1.58 8.70 9.05
N ASN A 54 0.87 7.89 9.83
CA ASN A 54 1.44 6.82 10.67
C ASN A 54 0.64 5.53 10.59
N ASP A 55 1.32 4.38 10.56
CA ASP A 55 0.67 3.08 10.45
C ASP A 55 -0.05 2.65 11.74
N ARG A 56 0.44 3.10 12.90
CA ARG A 56 -0.07 2.70 14.22
C ARG A 56 -0.17 3.90 15.15
N TYR A 57 -1.21 3.89 15.98
CA TYR A 57 -1.36 4.80 17.11
C TYR A 57 -0.97 4.07 18.42
N PRO A 58 -0.31 4.74 19.39
CA PRO A 58 0.21 6.10 19.34
C PRO A 58 1.52 6.21 18.53
N VAL A 59 1.81 7.42 18.02
CA VAL A 59 3.07 7.72 17.35
C VAL A 59 4.19 7.69 18.41
N PRO A 60 5.21 6.82 18.29
CA PRO A 60 6.31 6.79 19.24
C PRO A 60 7.08 8.12 19.18
N ALA A 61 7.45 8.67 20.33
CA ALA A 61 8.31 9.85 20.36
C ALA A 61 9.68 9.50 19.75
N GLY A 62 10.04 10.16 18.64
CA GLY A 62 11.35 10.03 17.98
C GLY A 62 11.39 9.24 16.67
N ALA A 63 10.24 8.96 16.06
CA ALA A 63 10.14 8.38 14.71
C ALA A 63 10.23 9.45 13.60
#